data_AF-X0UI70-F1
#
_entry.id   AF-X0UI70-F1
#
_cell.length_a   1.000
_cell.length_b   1.000
_cell.length_c   1.000
_cell.angle_alpha   90.00
_cell.angle_beta   90.00
_cell.angle_gamma   90.00
#
_symmetry.space_group_name_H-M   'P 1'
#
loop_
_entity.id
_entity.type
_entity.pdbx_description
1 polymer ?
#
loop_
_entity_poly.entity_id
_entity_poly.type
_entity_poly.pdbx_seq_one_letter_code
_entity_poly.pdbx_strand_id
1 'polypeptide(L)' 'MNEKTEKMLEVEDKFQMPIEVVLRQLYWSEKKTTFAIAKAIDVCQYTVWSWMNKLGIAKRSNSEAH' A
#
# COMPACT_ATOMS: atom_id res chain seq x y z
N MET A 1 3.71 21.04 -6.35
CA MET A 1 4.29 19.72 -6.01
C MET A 1 3.15 18.84 -5.55
N ASN A 2 2.60 17.98 -6.41
CA ASN A 2 1.57 17.04 -5.98
C ASN A 2 2.28 15.78 -5.46
N GLU A 3 2.38 15.66 -4.15
CA GLU A 3 3.05 14.54 -3.48
C GLU A 3 2.27 13.22 -3.60
N LYS A 4 0.98 13.31 -3.97
CA LYS A 4 0.07 12.19 -4.24
C LYS A 4 0.00 11.89 -5.74
N THR A 5 0.27 10.64 -6.11
CA THR A 5 0.10 10.16 -7.48
C THR A 5 -1.39 9.99 -7.81
N GLU A 6 -1.78 10.11 -9.08
CA GLU A 6 -3.16 9.88 -9.54
C GLU A 6 -3.78 8.58 -8.98
N LYS A 7 -2.99 7.49 -9.02
CA LYS A 7 -3.36 6.18 -8.48
C LYS A 7 -3.67 6.17 -6.98
N MET A 8 -3.09 7.08 -6.19
CA MET A 8 -3.42 7.17 -4.77
C MET A 8 -4.85 7.68 -4.58
N LEU A 9 -5.23 8.71 -5.33
CA LEU A 9 -6.56 9.31 -5.27
C LEU A 9 -7.64 8.33 -5.75
N GLU A 10 -7.35 7.55 -6.80
CA GLU A 10 -8.25 6.49 -7.27
C GLU A 10 -8.52 5.42 -6.19
N VAL A 11 -7.49 5.05 -5.42
CA VAL A 11 -7.63 4.10 -4.31
C VAL A 11 -8.39 4.74 -3.15
N GLU A 12 -8.10 6.00 -2.82
CA GLU A 12 -8.82 6.74 -1.78
C GLU A 12 -10.32 6.84 -2.10
N ASP A 13 -10.67 7.10 -3.35
CA ASP A 13 -12.05 7.14 -3.84
C ASP A 13 -12.71 5.74 -3.81
N LYS A 14 -12.02 4.71 -4.33
CA LYS A 14 -12.55 3.34 -4.37
C LYS A 14 -12.87 2.77 -2.98
N PHE A 15 -12.05 3.09 -1.99
CA PHE A 15 -12.21 2.57 -0.62
C PHE A 15 -12.86 3.60 0.32
N GLN A 16 -13.14 4.82 -0.15
CA GLN A 16 -13.68 5.95 0.65
C GLN A 16 -12.88 6.18 1.95
N MET A 17 -11.58 5.90 1.92
CA MET A 17 -10.70 5.98 3.09
C MET A 17 -9.26 6.33 2.66
N PRO A 18 -8.47 6.98 3.51
CA PRO A 18 -7.12 7.40 3.14
C PRO A 18 -6.24 6.19 2.85
N ILE A 19 -5.37 6.31 1.84
CA ILE A 19 -4.59 5.19 1.33
C ILE A 19 -3.67 4.55 2.38
N GLU A 20 -3.23 5.33 3.36
CA GLU A 20 -2.49 4.82 4.52
C GLU A 20 -3.27 3.77 5.32
N VAL A 21 -4.57 3.98 5.48
CA VAL A 21 -5.46 3.09 6.22
C VAL A 21 -5.74 1.86 5.38
N VAL A 22 -5.98 2.03 4.07
CA VAL A 22 -6.15 0.90 3.14
C VAL A 22 -4.92 0.01 3.18
N LEU A 23 -3.72 0.56 2.94
CA LEU A 23 -2.47 -0.20 2.91
C LEU A 23 -2.20 -0.86 4.26
N ARG A 24 -2.42 -0.16 5.38
CA ARG A 24 -2.25 -0.72 6.72
C ARG A 24 -3.21 -1.88 6.97
N GLN A 25 -4.49 -1.76 6.62
CA GLN A 25 -5.47 -2.83 6.82
C GLN A 25 -5.17 -4.04 5.94
N LEU A 26 -4.92 -3.84 4.64
CA LEU A 26 -4.60 -4.94 3.73
C LEU A 26 -3.30 -5.66 4.17
N TYR A 27 -2.30 -4.89 4.61
CA TYR A 27 -1.00 -5.46 5.00
C TYR A 27 -1.01 -6.09 6.40
N TRP A 28 -1.63 -5.46 7.39
CA TRP A 28 -1.64 -5.95 8.78
C TRP A 28 -2.83 -6.84 9.09
N SER A 29 -4.06 -6.39 8.80
CA SER A 29 -5.29 -7.13 9.10
C SER A 29 -5.46 -8.33 8.18
N GLU A 30 -5.36 -8.14 6.85
CA GLU A 30 -5.50 -9.23 5.89
C GLU A 30 -4.19 -10.00 5.64
N LYS A 31 -3.07 -9.55 6.23
CA LYS A 31 -1.72 -10.13 6.04
C LYS A 31 -1.33 -10.27 4.56
N LYS A 32 -1.89 -9.45 3.67
CA LYS A 32 -1.59 -9.52 2.23
C LYS A 32 -0.16 -9.05 1.96
N THR A 33 0.50 -9.74 1.03
CA THR A 33 1.80 -9.31 0.52
C THR A 33 1.65 -8.03 -0.31
N THR A 34 2.72 -7.25 -0.43
CA THR A 34 2.74 -6.04 -1.26
C THR A 34 2.33 -6.34 -2.70
N PHE A 35 2.65 -7.52 -3.24
CA PHE A 35 2.19 -7.98 -4.56
C PHE A 35 0.68 -8.15 -4.65
N ALA A 36 0.06 -8.84 -3.67
CA ALA A 36 -1.38 -9.03 -3.62
C ALA A 36 -2.13 -7.71 -3.45
N ILE A 37 -1.58 -6.81 -2.64
CA ILE A 37 -2.09 -5.44 -2.49
C ILE A 37 -2.03 -4.73 -3.84
N ALA A 38 -0.87 -4.73 -4.50
CA ALA A 38 -0.67 -4.08 -5.80
C ALA A 38 -1.70 -4.55 -6.83
N LYS A 39 -1.95 -5.86 -6.89
CA LYS A 39 -2.97 -6.45 -7.77
C LYS A 39 -4.40 -6.01 -7.41
N ALA A 40 -4.72 -5.85 -6.12
CA ALA A 40 -6.05 -5.44 -5.67
C ALA A 40 -6.38 -3.96 -6.01
N ILE A 41 -5.34 -3.11 -6.02
CA ILE A 41 -5.43 -1.68 -6.34
C ILE A 41 -4.89 -1.33 -7.73
N ASP A 42 -4.66 -2.33 -8.59
CA ASP A 42 -4.18 -2.19 -9.98
C ASP A 42 -2.95 -1.28 -10.12
N VAL A 43 -1.93 -1.53 -9.30
CA VAL A 43 -0.65 -0.83 -9.36
C VAL A 43 0.52 -1.81 -9.31
N CYS A 44 1.71 -1.31 -9.63
CA CYS A 44 2.94 -2.07 -9.47
C CYS A 44 3.31 -2.25 -7.99
N GLN A 45 3.88 -3.41 -7.66
CA GLN A 45 4.43 -3.70 -6.33
C GLN A 45 5.43 -2.63 -5.84
N TYR A 46 6.23 -2.07 -6.76
CA TYR A 46 7.16 -0.98 -6.46
C TYR A 46 6.44 0.31 -6.05
N THR A 47 5.30 0.59 -6.67
CA THR A 47 4.45 1.73 -6.32
C THR A 47 3.92 1.59 -4.90
N VAL A 48 3.39 0.41 -4.55
CA VAL A 48 2.96 0.10 -3.18
C VAL A 48 4.12 0.26 -2.20
N TRP A 49 5.31 -0.23 -2.56
CA TRP A 49 6.50 -0.10 -1.72
C TRP A 49 6.89 1.36 -1.48
N SER A 50 6.89 2.18 -2.54
CA SER A 50 7.15 3.61 -2.45
C SER A 50 6.11 4.30 -1.56
N TRP A 51 4.83 3.96 -1.69
CA TRP A 51 3.75 4.51 -0.88
C TRP A 51 3.89 4.13 0.58
N MET A 52 4.15 2.86 0.90
CA MET A 52 4.38 2.40 2.27
C MET A 52 5.58 3.11 2.91
N ASN A 53 6.67 3.33 2.15
CA ASN A 53 7.84 4.06 2.62
C ASN A 53 7.53 5.54 2.87
N LYS A 54 6.81 6.21 1.95
CA LYS A 54 6.36 7.60 2.11
C LYS A 54 5.45 7.79 3.31
N LEU A 55 4.57 6.81 3.58
CA LEU A 55 3.58 6.85 4.65
C LEU A 55 4.11 6.29 5.98
N GLY A 56 5.39 5.89 6.05
CA GLY A 56 6.01 5.34 7.25
C GLY A 56 5.40 4.03 7.75
N ILE A 57 4.80 3.22 6.86
CA ILE A 57 4.19 1.94 7.23
C ILE A 57 5.32 0.93 7.45
N ALA A 58 5.51 0.53 8.71
CA ALA A 58 6.50 -0.46 9.10
C ALA A 58 6.28 -1.77 8.32
N LYS A 59 7.29 -2.14 7.51
CA LYS A 59 7.35 -3.43 6.83
C LYS A 59 7.60 -4.53 7.86
N ARG A 60 6.94 -5.68 7.70
CA ARG A 60 7.35 -6.91 8.38
C ARG A 60 8.78 -7.17 7.95
N SER A 61 9.72 -7.17 8.89
CA SER A 61 11.13 -7.34 8.60
C SER A 61 11.34 -8.62 7.80
N ASN A 62 12.23 -8.58 6.80
CA ASN A 62 12.64 -9.71 5.97
C ASN A 62 13.26 -10.89 6.77
N SER A 63 13.33 -10.81 8.10
CA SER A 63 13.85 -11.88 8.97
C SER A 63 12.96 -13.14 9.03
N GLU A 64 11.79 -13.14 8.37
CA GLU A 64 10.93 -14.33 8.23
C GLU A 64 10.80 -14.81 6.77
N ALA A 65 11.63 -14.30 5.86
CA ALA A 65 11.74 -14.81 4.49
C ALA A 65 13.08 -15.55 4.33
N HIS A 66 13.20 -16.71 4.97
CA HIS A 66 14.17 -17.74 4.60
C HIS A 66 13.46 -19.07 4.42
#